data_AF-A0ABD1D9Y7-F1
#
_entry.id   AF-A0ABD1D9Y7-F1
#
_cell.length_a   1.000
_cell.length_b   1.000
_cell.length_c   1.000
_cell.angle_alpha   90.00
_cell.angle_beta   90.00
_cell.angle_gamma   90.00
#
_symmetry.space_group_name_H-M   'P 1'
#
loop_
_entity.id
_entity.type
_entity.pdbx_description
1 polymer ?
#
loop_
_entity_poly.entity_id
_entity_poly.type
_entity_poly.pdbx_seq_one_letter_code
_entity_poly.pdbx_strand_id
1 'polypeptide(L)'
;MNQELICITVLVLDLDAHLYVTVDGQNVVSEIRGMQNTLDELRTTTENLMDEQQQLRSENCEMRRQLELNEIEIDKLKQDTLRKTLEISNVPVTEGEDLFGIIAQICQGISVTLDRSQVKEIFRAPTYQS
;
A
#
# COMPACT_ATOMS: atom_id res chain seq x y z
N MET A 1 -1.43 -38.77 -12.24
CA MET A 1 -0.41 -38.88 -13.30
C MET A 1 -0.94 -39.82 -14.35
N ASN A 2 -1.47 -39.29 -15.46
CA ASN A 2 -1.92 -40.11 -16.58
C ASN A 2 -0.68 -40.40 -17.44
N GLN A 3 -0.18 -41.63 -17.38
CA GLN A 3 0.81 -42.11 -18.34
C GLN A 3 0.03 -42.56 -19.59
N GLU A 4 0.20 -41.84 -20.69
CA GLU A 4 -0.31 -42.29 -21.98
C GLU A 4 0.51 -43.51 -22.45
N LEU A 5 -0.18 -44.65 -22.55
CA LEU A 5 0.36 -45.90 -23.07
C LEU A 5 0.61 -45.75 -24.57
N ILE A 6 1.87 -45.74 -24.97
CA ILE A 6 2.26 -45.85 -26.38
C ILE A 6 2.03 -47.30 -26.81
N CYS A 7 1.08 -47.52 -27.71
CA CYS A 7 0.83 -48.83 -28.31
C CYS A 7 1.78 -49.02 -29.52
N ILE A 8 2.73 -49.95 -29.39
CA ILE A 8 3.62 -50.34 -30.49
C ILE A 8 3.17 -51.70 -31.00
N THR A 9 2.54 -51.72 -32.18
CA THR A 9 2.17 -52.97 -32.86
C THR A 9 3.33 -53.44 -33.74
N VAL A 10 3.92 -54.58 -33.42
CA VAL A 10 4.99 -55.21 -34.21
C VAL A 10 4.43 -56.46 -34.91
N LEU A 11 4.26 -56.39 -36.23
CA LEU A 11 4.00 -57.55 -37.09
C LEU A 11 5.34 -58.11 -37.58
N VAL A 12 5.71 -59.30 -37.12
CA VAL A 12 6.90 -60.01 -37.61
C VAL A 12 6.44 -61.07 -38.61
N LEU A 13 6.73 -60.85 -39.89
CA LEU A 13 6.69 -61.88 -40.93
C LEU A 13 8.13 -62.10 -41.40
N ASP A 14 8.51 -63.37 -41.48
CA ASP A 14 9.89 -63.85 -41.47
C ASP A 14 10.69 -63.53 -42.76
N LEU A 15 12.00 -63.35 -42.55
CA LEU A 15 13.15 -63.24 -43.46
C LEU A 15 13.24 -62.05 -44.45
N ASP A 16 14.32 -61.26 -44.26
CA ASP A 16 14.83 -60.12 -45.06
C ASP A 16 14.12 -58.75 -44.97
N ALA A 17 13.43 -58.47 -43.86
CA ALA A 17 12.86 -57.14 -43.62
C ALA A 17 13.78 -56.27 -42.74
N HIS A 18 14.42 -55.27 -43.32
CA HIS A 18 14.90 -54.11 -42.56
C HIS A 18 13.72 -53.52 -41.77
N LEU A 19 13.80 -53.58 -40.45
CA LEU A 19 12.80 -53.02 -39.55
C LEU A 19 12.89 -51.49 -39.62
N TYR A 20 11.96 -50.85 -40.34
CA TYR A 20 11.82 -49.40 -40.31
C TYR A 20 10.86 -49.03 -39.17
N VAL A 21 11.40 -48.38 -38.14
CA VAL A 21 10.60 -47.75 -37.09
C VAL A 21 10.11 -46.41 -37.63
N THR A 22 8.83 -46.33 -37.96
CA THR A 22 8.20 -45.07 -38.37
C THR A 22 7.79 -44.30 -37.11
N VAL A 23 8.63 -43.35 -36.70
CA VAL A 23 8.25 -42.35 -35.69
C VAL A 23 7.34 -41.35 -36.39
N ASP A 24 6.13 -41.11 -35.86
CA ASP A 24 5.22 -40.10 -36.37
C ASP A 24 5.78 -38.70 -36.05
N GLY A 25 6.75 -38.28 -36.87
CA GLY A 25 7.48 -37.02 -36.69
C GLY A 25 6.58 -35.79 -36.73
N GLN A 26 5.34 -35.91 -37.23
CA GLN A 26 4.38 -34.81 -37.22
C GLN A 26 3.89 -34.47 -35.81
N ASN A 27 3.71 -35.46 -34.93
CA ASN A 27 3.30 -35.25 -33.54
C ASN A 27 4.43 -34.66 -32.68
N VAL A 28 5.67 -35.13 -32.88
CA VAL A 28 6.83 -34.58 -32.16
C VAL A 28 7.07 -33.11 -32.55
N VAL A 29 6.91 -32.77 -33.82
CA VAL A 29 7.08 -31.39 -34.30
C VAL A 29 5.96 -30.47 -33.80
N SER A 30 4.72 -30.95 -33.68
CA SER A 30 3.61 -30.15 -33.15
C SER A 30 3.75 -29.89 -31.65
N GLU A 31 4.21 -30.87 -30.87
CA GLU A 31 4.50 -30.71 -29.44
C GLU A 31 5.66 -29.75 -29.18
N ILE A 32 6.77 -29.88 -29.92
CA ILE A 32 7.91 -28.96 -29.83
C ILE A 32 7.47 -27.52 -30.14
N ARG A 33 6.62 -27.34 -31.16
CA ARG A 33 6.06 -26.03 -31.50
C ARG A 33 5.14 -25.49 -30.39
N GLY A 34 4.31 -26.36 -29.80
CA GLY A 34 3.47 -26.00 -28.66
C GLY A 34 4.30 -25.50 -27.48
N MET A 35 5.38 -26.21 -27.14
CA MET A 35 6.30 -25.79 -26.07
C MET A 35 7.00 -24.47 -26.38
N GLN A 36 7.42 -24.25 -27.63
CA GLN A 36 8.04 -22.99 -28.06
C GLN A 36 7.07 -21.81 -27.88
N ASN A 37 5.81 -21.96 -28.28
CA ASN A 37 4.80 -20.92 -28.09
C ASN A 37 4.61 -20.60 -26.60
N THR A 38 4.50 -21.62 -25.75
CA THR A 38 4.37 -21.42 -24.29
C THR A 38 5.60 -20.72 -23.69
N LEU A 39 6.81 -21.05 -24.16
CA LEU A 39 8.03 -20.38 -23.70
C LEU A 39 8.07 -18.89 -24.10
N ASP A 40 7.62 -18.55 -25.31
CA ASP A 40 7.54 -17.16 -25.76
C ASP A 40 6.46 -16.38 -25.01
N GLU A 41 5.32 -16.99 -24.71
CA GLU A 41 4.27 -16.42 -23.86
C GLU A 41 4.78 -16.16 -22.43
N LEU A 42 5.49 -17.13 -21.84
CA LEU A 42 6.10 -16.98 -20.52
C LEU A 42 7.17 -15.91 -20.50
N ARG A 43 8.00 -15.80 -21.55
CA ARG A 43 9.01 -14.75 -21.67
C ARG A 43 8.36 -13.37 -21.69
N THR A 44 7.36 -13.18 -22.55
CA THR A 44 6.63 -11.93 -22.68
C THR A 44 5.94 -11.55 -21.37
N THR A 45 5.32 -12.51 -20.69
CA THR A 45 4.68 -12.29 -19.39
C THR A 45 5.70 -11.87 -18.33
N THR A 46 6.87 -12.51 -18.33
CA THR A 46 7.93 -12.19 -17.38
C THR A 46 8.49 -10.78 -17.61
N GLU A 47 8.72 -10.40 -18.87
CA GLU A 47 9.17 -9.05 -19.24
C GLU A 47 8.16 -7.99 -18.78
N ASN A 48 6.87 -8.18 -19.08
CA ASN A 48 5.81 -7.26 -18.64
C ASN A 48 5.74 -7.13 -17.11
N LEU A 49 5.82 -8.24 -16.38
CA LEU A 49 5.81 -8.23 -14.91
C LEU A 49 7.04 -7.53 -14.31
N MET A 50 8.20 -7.64 -14.95
CA MET A 50 9.41 -6.92 -14.52
C MET A 50 9.24 -5.41 -14.69
N ASP A 51 8.66 -4.97 -15.82
CA ASP A 51 8.39 -3.55 -16.08
C ASP A 51 7.35 -2.99 -15.09
N GLU A 52 6.25 -3.73 -14.85
CA GLU A 52 5.24 -3.36 -13.85
C GLU A 52 5.85 -3.27 -12.44
N GLN A 53 6.69 -4.24 -12.06
CA GLN A 53 7.35 -4.22 -10.76
C GLN A 53 8.28 -3.01 -10.62
N GLN A 54 8.99 -2.62 -11.68
CA GLN A 54 9.85 -1.44 -11.66
C GLN A 54 9.02 -0.16 -11.53
N GLN A 55 7.90 -0.06 -12.26
CA GLN A 55 6.99 1.08 -12.16
C GLN A 55 6.43 1.22 -10.74
N LEU A 56 5.90 0.12 -10.18
CA LEU A 56 5.34 0.11 -8.81
C LEU A 56 6.38 0.51 -7.76
N ARG A 57 7.65 0.10 -7.92
CA ARG A 57 8.73 0.53 -7.01
C ARG A 57 8.98 2.03 -7.09
N SER A 58 8.95 2.60 -8.29
CA SER A 58 9.11 4.04 -8.49
C SER A 58 7.96 4.82 -7.84
N GLU A 59 6.72 4.39 -8.08
CA GLU A 59 5.53 4.99 -7.47
C GLU A 59 5.56 4.89 -5.94
N ASN A 60 5.97 3.73 -5.39
CA ASN A 60 6.10 3.55 -3.94
C ASN A 60 7.16 4.48 -3.32
N CYS A 61 8.28 4.69 -4.01
CA CYS A 61 9.31 5.60 -3.56
C CYS A 61 8.82 7.05 -3.51
N GLU A 62 8.11 7.49 -4.54
CA GLU A 62 7.53 8.83 -4.60
C GLU A 62 6.44 9.02 -3.54
N MET A 63 5.54 8.04 -3.37
CA MET A 63 4.52 8.08 -2.32
C MET A 63 5.12 8.17 -0.92
N ARG A 64 6.19 7.40 -0.62
CA ARG A 64 6.89 7.49 0.67
C ARG A 64 7.48 8.87 0.91
N ARG A 65 8.08 9.47 -0.12
CA ARG A 65 8.63 10.83 -0.04
C ARG A 65 7.55 11.86 0.24
N GLN A 66 6.41 11.76 -0.44
CA GLN A 66 5.28 12.67 -0.21
C GLN A 66 4.69 12.50 1.20
N LEU A 67 4.61 11.27 1.69
CA LEU A 67 4.14 10.99 3.04
C LEU A 67 5.05 11.64 4.08
N GLU A 68 6.37 11.51 3.95
CA GLU A 68 7.35 12.14 4.84
C GLU A 68 7.23 13.68 4.82
N LEU A 69 7.07 14.28 3.64
CA LEU A 69 6.86 15.73 3.52
C LEU A 69 5.56 16.18 4.20
N ASN A 70 4.48 15.42 4.03
CA ASN A 70 3.20 15.73 4.65
C ASN A 70 3.26 15.60 6.18
N GLU A 71 3.98 14.61 6.72
CA GLU A 71 4.20 14.49 8.16
C GLU A 71 4.91 15.71 8.74
N ILE A 72 5.96 16.19 8.07
CA ILE A 72 6.68 17.41 8.45
C ILE A 72 5.74 18.63 8.42
N GLU A 73 4.90 18.75 7.39
CA GLU A 73 3.96 19.86 7.27
C GLU A 73 2.88 19.81 8.36
N ILE A 74 2.34 18.63 8.66
CA ILE A 74 1.38 18.43 9.75
C ILE A 74 2.00 18.86 11.08
N ASP A 75 3.23 18.46 11.36
CA ASP A 75 3.89 18.81 12.62
C ASP A 75 4.17 20.31 12.72
N LYS A 76 4.56 20.94 11.60
CA LYS A 76 4.70 22.40 11.54
C LYS A 76 3.37 23.10 11.83
N LEU A 77 2.26 22.65 11.23
CA LEU A 77 0.93 23.21 11.45
C LEU A 77 0.45 23.01 12.90
N LYS A 78 0.75 21.85 13.51
CA LYS A 78 0.49 21.62 14.93
C LYS A 78 1.26 22.59 15.81
N GLN A 79 2.55 22.79 15.56
CA GLN A 79 3.37 23.74 16.32
C GLN A 79 2.87 25.18 16.16
N ASP A 80 2.52 25.59 14.95
CA ASP A 80 1.97 26.93 14.68
C ASP A 80 0.62 27.14 15.39
N THR A 81 -0.18 26.09 15.53
CA THR A 81 -1.42 26.11 16.29
C THR A 81 -1.13 26.23 17.79
N LEU A 82 -0.26 25.39 18.34
CA LEU A 82 0.13 25.42 19.75
C LEU A 82 0.73 26.77 20.16
N ARG A 83 1.49 27.42 19.27
CA ARG A 83 2.05 28.75 19.52
C ARG A 83 0.97 29.82 19.81
N LYS A 84 -0.24 29.63 19.29
CA LYS A 84 -1.36 30.57 19.39
C LYS A 84 -2.45 30.09 20.35
N THR A 85 -2.28 28.93 20.96
CA THR A 85 -3.24 28.31 21.86
C THR A 85 -2.66 28.23 23.26
N LEU A 86 -3.44 28.62 24.26
CA LEU A 86 -3.11 28.42 25.66
C LEU A 86 -3.99 27.31 26.22
N GLU A 87 -3.36 26.26 26.75
CA GLU A 87 -4.06 25.20 27.47
C GLU A 87 -3.99 25.47 28.97
N ILE A 88 -5.15 25.38 29.64
CA ILE A 88 -5.26 25.56 31.09
C ILE A 88 -5.91 24.31 31.65
N SER A 89 -5.11 23.54 32.38
CA SER A 89 -5.54 22.30 33.02
C SER A 89 -6.09 22.58 34.44
N ASN A 90 -6.80 21.59 35.01
CA ASN A 90 -7.33 21.62 36.38
C ASN A 90 -8.33 22.74 36.69
N VAL A 91 -9.00 23.28 35.67
CA VAL A 91 -10.13 24.20 35.88
C VAL A 91 -11.37 23.36 36.19
N PRO A 92 -11.98 23.49 37.40
CA PRO A 92 -13.18 22.74 37.77
C PRO A 92 -14.31 22.92 36.77
N VAL A 93 -15.18 21.92 36.63
CA VAL A 93 -16.38 21.98 35.78
C VAL A 93 -17.59 22.31 36.65
N THR A 94 -18.33 23.34 36.26
CA THR A 94 -19.58 23.82 36.85
C THR A 94 -20.68 23.89 35.78
N GLU A 95 -21.94 23.88 36.19
CA GLU A 95 -23.07 23.96 35.27
C GLU A 95 -23.30 25.43 34.85
N GLY A 96 -23.48 25.69 33.55
CA GLY A 96 -23.69 27.05 33.04
C GLY A 96 -22.44 27.95 33.03
N GLU A 97 -21.26 27.36 32.87
CA GLU A 97 -19.97 28.08 32.90
C GLU A 97 -19.85 29.25 31.94
N ASP A 98 -19.38 30.39 32.46
CA ASP A 98 -18.76 31.45 31.68
C ASP A 98 -17.24 31.22 31.59
N LEU A 99 -16.82 30.45 30.57
CA LEU A 99 -15.41 30.14 30.35
C LEU A 99 -14.56 31.40 30.18
N PHE A 100 -15.07 32.43 29.50
CA PHE A 100 -14.33 33.68 29.31
C PHE A 100 -14.12 34.39 30.66
N GLY A 101 -15.17 34.48 31.47
CA GLY A 101 -15.10 35.06 32.81
C GLY A 101 -14.10 34.34 33.71
N ILE A 102 -14.07 33.01 33.67
CA ILE A 102 -13.09 32.18 34.40
C ILE A 102 -11.66 32.51 33.94
N ILE A 103 -11.40 32.53 32.63
CA ILE A 103 -10.06 32.86 32.12
C ILE A 103 -9.67 34.30 32.47
N ALA A 104 -10.59 35.26 32.37
CA ALA A 104 -10.32 36.65 32.73
C ALA A 104 -9.90 36.80 34.20
N GLN A 105 -10.51 36.04 35.12
CA GLN A 105 -10.12 36.03 36.54
C GLN A 105 -8.72 35.43 36.73
N ILE A 106 -8.39 34.33 36.03
CA ILE A 106 -7.05 33.74 36.06
C ILE A 106 -6.00 34.75 35.56
N CYS A 107 -6.26 35.38 34.41
CA CYS A 107 -5.41 36.41 33.82
C CYS A 107 -5.18 37.59 34.78
N GLN A 108 -6.23 38.06 35.46
CA GLN A 108 -6.12 39.10 36.47
C GLN A 108 -5.21 38.66 37.64
N GLY A 109 -5.32 37.41 38.09
CA GLY A 109 -4.48 36.85 39.15
C GLY A 109 -2.98 36.81 38.81
N ILE A 110 -2.64 36.70 37.52
CA ILE A 110 -1.25 36.69 37.02
C ILE A 110 -0.82 38.03 36.39
N SER A 111 -1.61 39.10 36.59
CA SER A 111 -1.34 40.44 36.03
C SER A 111 -1.22 40.50 34.51
N VAL A 112 -2.00 39.68 33.80
CA VAL A 112 -2.11 39.67 32.34
C VAL A 112 -3.46 40.28 31.94
N THR A 113 -3.45 41.23 31.01
CA THR A 113 -4.68 41.80 30.45
C THR A 113 -5.18 40.94 29.30
N LEU A 114 -6.40 40.41 29.41
CA LEU A 114 -7.07 39.66 28.36
C LEU A 114 -8.10 40.53 27.64
N ASP A 115 -7.87 40.81 26.36
CA ASP A 115 -8.86 41.48 25.50
C ASP A 115 -9.74 40.42 24.81
N ARG A 116 -11.05 40.53 25.00
CA ARG A 116 -12.03 39.63 24.38
C ARG A 116 -11.96 39.64 22.86
N SER A 117 -11.60 40.76 22.24
CA SER A 117 -11.50 40.86 20.77
C SER A 117 -10.36 40.01 20.19
N GLN A 118 -9.36 39.67 21.01
CA GLN A 118 -8.19 38.89 20.62
C GLN A 118 -8.39 37.38 20.81
N VAL A 119 -9.47 36.99 21.49
CA VAL A 119 -9.81 35.59 21.74
C VAL A 119 -10.70 35.10 20.61
N LYS A 120 -10.15 34.19 19.79
CA LYS A 120 -10.92 33.59 18.68
C LYS A 120 -11.98 32.61 19.18
N GLU A 121 -11.60 31.72 20.11
CA GLU A 121 -12.46 30.66 20.63
C GLU A 121 -11.99 30.20 22.00
N ILE A 122 -12.91 29.77 22.86
CA ILE A 122 -12.62 29.10 24.14
C ILE A 122 -13.53 27.89 24.24
N PHE A 123 -12.96 26.73 24.52
CA PHE A 123 -13.69 25.49 24.70
C PHE A 123 -13.00 24.60 25.72
N ARG A 124 -13.75 23.64 26.27
CA ARG A 124 -13.18 22.54 27.06
C ARG A 124 -12.59 21.52 26.09
N ALA A 125 -11.31 21.19 26.26
CA ALA A 125 -10.73 20.07 25.54
C ALA A 125 -11.53 18.79 25.85
N PRO A 126 -11.85 17.96 24.85
CA PRO A 126 -12.57 16.71 25.08
C PRO A 126 -11.75 15.81 26.00
N THR A 127 -12.34 15.40 27.12
CA THR A 127 -11.76 14.39 28.01
C THR A 127 -11.98 13.01 27.40
N TYR A 128 -10.93 12.40 26.87
CA TYR A 128 -10.96 10.99 26.55
C TYR A 128 -11.00 10.20 27.86
N GLN A 129 -12.16 9.61 28.18
CA GLN A 129 -12.25 8.58 29.21
C GLN A 129 -11.55 7.33 28.65
N SER A 130 -10.29 7.14 29.02
CA SER A 130 -9.56 5.87 28.86
C SER A 130 -9.98 4.86 29.91
#